data_AF-A0A258SL54-F1
#
_entry.id   AF-A0A258SL54-F1
#
_cell.length_a   1.000
_cell.length_b   1.000
_cell.length_c   1.000
_cell.angle_alpha   90.00
_cell.angle_beta   90.00
_cell.angle_gamma   90.00
#
_symmetry.space_group_name_H-M   'P 1'
#
loop_
_entity.id
_entity.type
_entity.pdbx_description
1 polymer ?
#
loop_
_entity_poly.entity_id
_entity_poly.type
_entity_poly.pdbx_seq_one_letter_code
_entity_poly.pdbx_strand_id
1 'polypeptide(L)'
;MIFGIGTDIVEVARIKASIEEFGDAFANRILADSELASYQASNIKPRFLAKRFAAKEAFSKALGTGLRAPATLQNIAVSHDDLGKPVQLSA
;
A
#
# COMPACT_ATOMS: atom_id res chain seq x y z
N MET A 1 20.42 4.87 15.69
CA MET A 1 20.68 3.53 15.11
C MET A 1 19.49 3.17 14.24
N ILE A 2 19.68 2.54 13.08
CA ILE A 2 18.56 2.13 12.20
C ILE A 2 17.91 0.88 12.80
N PHE A 3 16.59 0.87 12.93
CA PHE A 3 15.84 -0.30 13.43
C PHE A 3 15.85 -1.46 12.42
N GLY A 4 15.50 -1.16 11.18
CA GLY A 4 15.49 -2.12 10.07
C GLY A 4 15.30 -1.40 8.73
N ILE A 5 15.51 -2.13 7.64
CA ILE A 5 15.31 -1.65 6.27
C ILE A 5 14.41 -2.64 5.50
N GLY A 6 13.69 -2.14 4.52
CA GLY A 6 12.83 -2.97 3.69
C GLY A 6 12.66 -2.38 2.31
N THR A 7 12.55 -3.27 1.32
CA THR A 7 12.31 -2.92 -0.08
C THR A 7 11.34 -3.93 -0.68
N ASP A 8 10.58 -3.50 -1.68
CA ASP A 8 9.67 -4.35 -2.41
C ASP A 8 9.51 -3.87 -3.85
N ILE A 9 9.26 -4.81 -4.75
CA ILE A 9 9.00 -4.54 -6.16
C ILE A 9 7.69 -5.22 -6.56
N VAL A 10 6.81 -4.44 -7.19
CA VAL A 10 5.48 -4.90 -7.59
C VAL A 10 5.28 -4.69 -9.07
N GLU A 11 4.92 -5.76 -9.77
CA GLU A 11 4.51 -5.71 -11.16
C GLU A 11 3.09 -5.14 -11.27
N VAL A 12 2.94 -4.02 -12.00
CA VAL A 12 1.63 -3.35 -12.19
C VAL A 12 0.65 -4.26 -12.94
N ALA A 13 1.14 -5.08 -13.88
CA ALA A 13 0.31 -6.02 -14.63
C ALA A 13 -0.35 -7.06 -13.70
N ARG A 14 0.38 -7.55 -12.70
CA ARG A 14 -0.16 -8.47 -11.66
C ARG A 14 -1.30 -7.82 -10.89
N ILE A 15 -1.12 -6.58 -10.44
CA ILE A 15 -2.16 -5.83 -9.73
C ILE A 15 -3.37 -5.56 -10.63
N LYS A 16 -3.14 -5.24 -11.91
CA LYS A 16 -4.21 -5.04 -12.89
C LYS A 16 -5.05 -6.31 -13.04
N ALA A 17 -4.42 -7.47 -13.22
CA ALA A 17 -5.12 -8.75 -13.32
C ALA A 17 -5.97 -9.04 -12.08
N SER A 18 -5.44 -8.78 -10.87
CA SER A 18 -6.22 -8.95 -9.64
C SER A 18 -7.40 -7.99 -9.51
N ILE A 19 -7.27 -6.74 -9.99
CA ILE A 19 -8.42 -5.81 -10.04
C ILE A 19 -9.47 -6.31 -11.06
N GLU A 20 -9.05 -6.84 -12.20
CA GLU A 20 -9.96 -7.37 -13.22
C GLU A 20 -10.71 -8.62 -12.72
N GLU A 21 -10.05 -9.47 -11.93
CA GLU A 21 -10.63 -10.69 -11.35
C GLU A 21 -11.56 -10.41 -10.16
N PHE A 22 -11.17 -9.51 -9.24
CA PHE A 22 -11.83 -9.34 -7.94
C PHE A 22 -12.50 -7.98 -7.75
N GLY A 23 -12.31 -7.04 -8.67
CA GLY A 23 -12.83 -5.67 -8.56
C GLY A 23 -12.34 -4.93 -7.31
N ASP A 24 -13.21 -4.09 -6.76
CA ASP A 24 -12.90 -3.25 -5.60
C ASP A 24 -12.72 -4.04 -4.30
N ALA A 25 -13.15 -5.31 -4.23
CA ALA A 25 -12.85 -6.17 -3.09
C ALA A 25 -11.35 -6.36 -2.90
N PHE A 26 -10.56 -6.39 -3.98
CA PHE A 26 -9.11 -6.44 -3.91
C PHE A 26 -8.50 -5.15 -3.34
N ALA A 27 -9.00 -3.99 -3.77
CA ALA A 27 -8.58 -2.70 -3.26
C ALA A 27 -8.84 -2.60 -1.74
N ASN A 28 -10.01 -3.02 -1.28
CA ASN A 28 -10.40 -3.00 0.14
C ASN A 28 -9.51 -3.91 1.01
N ARG A 29 -8.90 -4.97 0.46
CA ARG A 29 -7.94 -5.81 1.19
C ARG A 29 -6.56 -5.17 1.34
N ILE A 30 -6.20 -4.26 0.44
CA ILE A 30 -4.89 -3.61 0.42
C ILE A 30 -4.92 -2.28 1.16
N LEU A 31 -5.96 -1.49 0.96
CA LEU A 31 -6.00 -0.09 1.37
C LEU A 31 -6.45 0.07 2.81
N ALA A 32 -5.87 1.06 3.49
CA ALA A 32 -6.44 1.61 4.71
C ALA A 32 -7.66 2.47 4.35
N ASP A 33 -8.59 2.65 5.28
CA ASP A 33 -9.81 3.45 5.04
C ASP A 33 -9.48 4.87 4.57
N SER A 34 -8.41 5.48 5.11
CA SER A 34 -7.94 6.81 4.72
C SER A 34 -7.46 6.91 3.27
N GLU A 35 -7.17 5.79 2.60
CA GLU A 35 -6.68 5.76 1.22
C GLU A 35 -7.80 5.55 0.20
N LEU A 36 -8.97 5.10 0.63
CA LEU A 36 -10.09 4.73 -0.26
C LEU A 36 -10.59 5.91 -1.09
N ALA A 37 -10.70 7.11 -0.50
CA ALA A 37 -11.13 8.31 -1.22
C ALA A 37 -10.17 8.66 -2.36
N SER A 38 -8.85 8.63 -2.10
CA SER A 38 -7.83 8.88 -3.13
C SER A 38 -7.79 7.77 -4.18
N TYR A 39 -8.01 6.51 -3.77
CA TYR A 39 -8.16 5.40 -4.71
C TYR A 39 -9.36 5.66 -5.63
N GLN A 40 -10.51 6.05 -5.08
CA GLN A 40 -11.72 6.30 -5.86
C GLN A 40 -11.55 7.46 -6.86
N ALA A 41 -10.86 8.52 -6.47
CA ALA A 41 -10.53 9.64 -7.35
C ALA A 41 -9.43 9.34 -8.40
N SER A 42 -8.68 8.23 -8.26
CA SER A 42 -7.57 7.92 -9.16
C SER A 42 -8.05 7.40 -10.52
N ASN A 43 -7.56 8.02 -11.61
CA ASN A 43 -7.80 7.56 -12.98
C ASN A 43 -6.98 6.32 -13.37
N ILE A 44 -5.99 5.93 -12.57
CA ILE A 44 -5.09 4.80 -12.87
C ILE A 44 -4.99 3.86 -11.66
N LYS A 45 -6.08 3.14 -11.40
CA LYS A 45 -6.26 2.24 -10.24
C LYS A 45 -5.13 1.20 -10.08
N PRO A 46 -4.66 0.50 -11.13
CA PRO A 46 -3.60 -0.50 -10.97
C PRO A 46 -2.28 0.10 -10.50
N ARG A 47 -1.88 1.26 -11.03
CA ARG A 47 -0.66 1.95 -10.58
C ARG A 47 -0.81 2.51 -9.17
N PHE A 48 -2.02 2.95 -8.80
CA PHE A 48 -2.30 3.40 -7.43
C PHE A 48 -2.10 2.24 -6.44
N LEU A 49 -2.76 1.11 -6.64
CA LEU A 49 -2.66 -0.05 -5.76
C LEU A 49 -1.24 -0.62 -5.74
N ALA A 50 -0.55 -0.71 -6.88
CA ALA A 50 0.82 -1.21 -6.94
C ALA A 50 1.79 -0.40 -6.05
N LYS A 51 1.68 0.94 -6.07
CA LYS A 51 2.48 1.82 -5.20
C LYS A 51 2.17 1.58 -3.72
N ARG A 52 0.89 1.42 -3.36
CA ARG A 52 0.47 1.17 -1.97
C ARG A 52 0.93 -0.20 -1.49
N PHE A 53 0.78 -1.23 -2.30
CA PHE A 53 1.22 -2.58 -1.98
C PHE A 53 2.74 -2.63 -1.73
N ALA A 54 3.54 -2.08 -2.66
CA ALA A 54 4.99 -2.06 -2.53
C ALA A 54 5.45 -1.32 -1.28
N ALA A 55 4.87 -0.15 -1.00
CA ALA A 55 5.20 0.63 0.20
C ALA A 55 4.88 -0.12 1.49
N LYS A 56 3.72 -0.78 1.56
CA LYS A 56 3.28 -1.55 2.75
C LYS A 56 4.13 -2.78 2.99
N GLU A 57 4.47 -3.53 1.94
CA GLU A 57 5.39 -4.66 1.99
C GLU A 57 6.78 -4.23 2.45
N ALA A 58 7.34 -3.17 1.83
CA ALA A 58 8.64 -2.61 2.21
C ALA A 58 8.66 -2.17 3.68
N PHE A 59 7.60 -1.50 4.15
CA PHE A 59 7.46 -1.09 5.55
C PHE A 59 7.42 -2.30 6.49
N SER A 60 6.62 -3.32 6.17
CA SER A 60 6.51 -4.52 6.99
C SER A 60 7.83 -5.30 7.12
N LYS A 61 8.67 -5.27 6.07
CA LYS A 61 10.03 -5.83 6.08
C LYS A 61 10.97 -4.97 6.93
N ALA A 62 10.86 -3.64 6.85
CA ALA A 62 11.63 -2.73 7.69
C ALA A 62 11.30 -2.88 9.19
N LEU A 63 10.06 -3.26 9.52
CA LEU A 63 9.65 -3.63 10.88
C LEU A 63 10.14 -5.02 11.32
N GLY A 64 10.61 -5.86 10.41
CA GLY A 64 11.05 -7.23 10.72
C GLY A 64 9.92 -8.22 11.03
N THR A 65 8.65 -7.81 10.89
CA THR A 65 7.47 -8.65 11.19
C THR A 65 6.89 -9.33 9.96
N GLY A 66 7.12 -8.77 8.77
CA GLY A 66 6.32 -9.05 7.58
C GLY A 66 4.87 -8.56 7.73
N LEU A 67 4.01 -8.89 6.76
CA LEU A 67 2.57 -8.58 6.80
C LEU A 67 1.82 -9.46 7.81
N ARG A 68 2.02 -9.18 9.09
CA ARG A 68 1.39 -9.89 10.21
C ARG A 68 0.92 -8.88 11.24
N ALA A 69 -0.21 -9.16 11.90
CA ALA A 69 -0.74 -8.28 12.94
C ALA A 69 0.35 -7.90 13.97
N PRO A 70 0.50 -6.60 14.31
CA PRO A 70 -0.38 -5.49 13.92
C PRO A 70 -0.07 -4.85 12.54
N ALA A 71 1.06 -5.18 11.91
CA ALA A 71 1.49 -4.65 10.61
C ALA A 71 0.76 -5.32 9.42
N THR A 72 -0.56 -5.12 9.33
CA THR A 72 -1.38 -5.59 8.20
C THR A 72 -1.48 -4.52 7.11
N LEU A 73 -1.86 -4.91 5.90
CA LEU A 73 -2.04 -3.97 4.78
C LEU A 73 -3.00 -2.83 5.13
N GLN A 74 -4.10 -3.11 5.82
CA GLN A 74 -5.11 -2.11 6.18
C GLN A 74 -4.66 -1.18 7.32
N ASN A 75 -3.76 -1.63 8.19
CA ASN A 75 -3.24 -0.83 9.31
C ASN A 75 -2.08 0.11 8.90
N ILE A 76 -1.50 -0.14 7.73
CA ILE A 76 -0.38 0.64 7.19
C ILE A 76 -0.94 1.55 6.09
N ALA A 77 -0.94 2.87 6.28
CA ALA A 77 -1.50 3.83 5.33
C ALA A 77 -0.40 4.72 4.71
N VAL A 78 -0.50 5.02 3.41
CA VAL A 78 0.43 5.93 2.72
C VAL A 78 -0.29 7.23 2.37
N SER A 79 0.21 8.34 2.92
CA SER A 79 -0.22 9.71 2.64
C SER A 79 0.86 10.49 1.88
N HIS A 80 0.63 11.78 1.65
CA HIS A 80 1.66 12.70 1.14
C HIS A 80 1.61 14.00 1.94
N ASP A 81 2.76 14.65 2.11
CA ASP A 81 2.81 16.03 2.62
C ASP A 81 2.44 17.06 1.55
N ASP A 82 2.44 18.35 1.91
CA ASP A 82 2.05 19.46 1.02
C ASP A 82 2.95 19.59 -0.22
N LEU A 83 4.16 19.02 -0.19
CA LEU A 83 5.10 18.99 -1.31
C LEU A 83 5.00 17.70 -2.13
N GLY A 84 4.08 16.79 -1.77
CA GLY A 84 3.86 15.53 -2.45
C GLY A 84 4.81 14.41 -2.04
N LYS A 85 5.63 14.59 -0.99
CA LYS A 85 6.51 13.52 -0.48
C LYS A 85 5.65 12.45 0.21
N PRO A 86 5.80 11.16 -0.13
CA PRO A 86 5.04 10.10 0.53
C PRO A 86 5.41 9.98 2.01
N VAL A 87 4.40 9.82 2.86
CA VAL A 87 4.55 9.62 4.31
C VAL A 87 3.79 8.38 4.76
N GLN A 88 4.45 7.51 5.51
CA GLN A 88 3.85 6.32 6.09
C GLN A 88 3.19 6.66 7.42
N LEU A 89 1.92 6.30 7.58
CA LEU A 89 1.17 6.36 8.83
C LEU A 89 0.85 4.93 9.25
N SER A 90 1.07 4.62 10.52
CA SER A 90 0.70 3.34 11.14
C SER A 90 -0.02 3.64 12.44
N ALA A 91 -1.19 3.03 12.64
CA ALA A 91 -1.92 3.07 13.90
C ALA A 91 -1.34 2.08 14.92
#